data_AF-A0A8K9WRQ1-F1
#
_entry.id   AF-A0A8K9WRQ1-F1
#
_cell.length_a   1.000
_cell.length_b   1.000
_cell.length_c   1.000
_cell.angle_alpha   90.00
_cell.angle_beta   90.00
_cell.angle_gamma   90.00
#
_symmetry.space_group_name_H-M   'P 1'
#
loop_
_entity.id
_entity.type
_entity.pdbx_description
1 polymer ?
#
loop_
_entity_poly.entity_id
_entity_poly.type
_entity_poly.pdbx_seq_one_letter_code
_entity_poly.pdbx_strand_id
1 'polypeptide(L)'
;MNKQPSKESLKDKVKGIFGLGSPRPPSKQTESKPSEFIITLDILKELHPDCGLSNRIRVANHVSDLAKAKKFEEVREHTVCDMLTPEQPPEARHAVLLLLRAVIQGQGERLGPMRAFFFKVIRDYQPSNEDLSDRLEVFKLGLSCCGWTLV
;
A
#
# COMPACT_ATOMS: atom_id res chain seq x y z
N MET A 1 -56.31 32.59 -15.15
CA MET A 1 -55.37 33.70 -14.85
C MET A 1 -53.95 33.13 -14.90
N ASN A 2 -53.02 33.74 -15.64
CA ASN A 2 -51.56 33.50 -15.72
C ASN A 2 -50.93 32.07 -15.68
N LYS A 3 -50.14 31.80 -16.75
CA LYS A 3 -48.78 31.19 -16.79
C LYS A 3 -48.56 29.67 -16.63
N GLN A 4 -48.05 29.10 -17.73
CA GLN A 4 -47.15 27.92 -17.87
C GLN A 4 -45.75 28.17 -17.27
N PRO A 5 -44.78 27.21 -17.29
CA PRO A 5 -44.75 25.84 -17.87
C PRO A 5 -44.61 24.76 -16.75
N SER A 6 -44.15 23.50 -16.89
CA SER A 6 -43.50 22.65 -17.92
C SER A 6 -43.73 21.14 -17.58
N LYS A 7 -43.24 20.07 -18.23
CA LYS A 7 -42.28 19.92 -19.37
C LYS A 7 -42.40 18.62 -20.21
N GLU A 8 -43.04 17.56 -19.69
CA GLU A 8 -42.84 16.16 -20.16
C GLU A 8 -43.28 15.91 -21.61
N SER A 9 -42.37 15.50 -22.51
CA SER A 9 -41.87 14.12 -22.73
C SER A 9 -42.78 13.27 -23.64
N LEU A 10 -42.86 13.66 -24.92
CA LEU A 10 -43.43 12.85 -26.00
C LEU A 10 -42.44 12.75 -27.18
N LYS A 11 -41.83 11.56 -27.35
CA LYS A 11 -41.31 11.03 -28.64
C LYS A 11 -40.77 9.61 -28.46
N ASP A 12 -41.69 8.71 -28.17
CA ASP A 12 -41.46 7.28 -28.34
C ASP A 12 -41.43 6.93 -29.85
N LYS A 13 -40.51 6.07 -30.28
CA LYS A 13 -40.42 5.39 -31.60
C LYS A 13 -40.54 6.24 -32.90
N VAL A 14 -39.42 6.30 -33.64
CA VAL A 14 -39.40 5.88 -35.06
C VAL A 14 -38.19 4.97 -35.28
N LYS A 15 -38.35 3.85 -36.00
CA LYS A 15 -37.25 2.96 -36.42
C LYS A 15 -36.96 3.18 -37.91
N GLY A 16 -35.68 3.18 -38.30
CA GLY A 16 -35.24 3.17 -39.71
C GLY A 16 -33.72 3.04 -39.81
N ILE A 17 -33.14 1.83 -39.77
CA ILE A 17 -32.85 0.87 -40.86
C ILE A 17 -31.58 1.20 -41.70
N PHE A 18 -30.95 0.13 -42.21
CA PHE A 18 -29.66 0.04 -42.94
C PHE A 18 -28.37 0.15 -42.11
N GLY A 19 -27.68 -1.00 -42.00
CA GLY A 19 -26.36 -1.18 -41.39
C GLY A 19 -26.18 -2.63 -40.94
N LEU A 20 -25.39 -3.43 -41.66
CA LEU A 20 -25.11 -4.82 -41.28
C LEU A 20 -24.19 -4.84 -40.05
N GLY A 21 -24.70 -5.34 -38.92
CA GLY A 21 -23.92 -5.56 -37.71
C GLY A 21 -24.68 -6.44 -36.73
N SER A 22 -24.07 -7.55 -36.32
CA SER A 22 -24.67 -8.43 -35.30
C SER A 22 -24.78 -7.70 -33.96
N PRO A 23 -25.89 -7.80 -33.21
CA PRO A 23 -26.04 -7.16 -31.91
C PRO A 23 -25.14 -7.85 -30.88
N ARG A 24 -23.89 -7.36 -30.77
CA ARG A 24 -22.96 -7.69 -29.68
C ARG A 24 -23.71 -7.47 -28.35
N PRO A 25 -23.89 -8.50 -27.50
CA PRO A 25 -24.65 -8.35 -26.26
C PRO A 25 -23.97 -7.31 -25.37
N PRO A 26 -24.75 -6.51 -24.60
CA PRO A 26 -24.18 -5.49 -23.72
C PRO A 26 -23.24 -6.17 -22.72
N SER A 27 -22.05 -5.60 -22.58
CA SER A 27 -21.03 -6.12 -21.68
C SER A 27 -21.56 -6.18 -20.26
N LYS A 28 -21.71 -7.40 -19.72
CA LYS A 28 -21.70 -7.61 -18.28
C LYS A 28 -20.30 -7.26 -17.77
N GLN A 29 -20.03 -5.97 -17.58
CA GLN A 29 -18.92 -5.49 -16.74
C GLN A 29 -19.25 -5.79 -15.28
N THR A 30 -19.30 -7.08 -14.97
CA THR A 30 -18.95 -7.60 -13.66
C THR A 30 -17.45 -7.90 -13.70
N GLU A 31 -16.66 -6.88 -14.06
CA GLU A 31 -15.24 -6.85 -13.69
C GLU A 31 -15.21 -6.70 -12.17
N SER A 32 -15.26 -7.85 -11.50
CA SER A 32 -14.92 -8.00 -10.10
C SER A 32 -13.45 -7.62 -9.95
N LYS A 33 -13.19 -6.31 -9.86
CA LYS A 33 -11.84 -5.75 -9.70
C LYS A 33 -11.11 -6.54 -8.62
N PRO A 34 -10.00 -7.23 -8.96
CA PRO A 34 -9.16 -7.84 -7.95
C PRO A 34 -8.58 -6.71 -7.09
N SER A 35 -9.19 -6.45 -5.94
CA SER A 35 -8.53 -5.80 -4.81
C SER A 35 -7.70 -6.83 -4.06
N GLU A 36 -6.96 -7.65 -4.82
CA GLU A 36 -6.06 -8.65 -4.28
C GLU A 36 -4.85 -7.94 -3.67
N PHE A 37 -4.55 -8.33 -2.44
CA PHE A 37 -3.37 -7.93 -1.72
C PHE A 37 -2.24 -8.79 -2.28
N ILE A 38 -1.40 -8.20 -3.14
CA ILE A 38 -0.41 -8.93 -3.93
C ILE A 38 0.81 -9.35 -3.08
N ILE A 39 0.91 -8.82 -1.87
CA ILE A 39 1.82 -9.33 -0.84
C ILE A 39 0.98 -10.26 0.02
N THR A 40 0.93 -11.53 -0.40
CA THR A 40 0.17 -12.58 0.27
C THR A 40 0.82 -12.97 1.60
N LEU A 41 0.01 -13.51 2.50
CA LEU A 41 0.44 -14.03 3.80
C LEU A 41 1.66 -14.97 3.70
N ASP A 42 1.82 -15.71 2.60
CA ASP A 42 2.95 -16.61 2.37
C ASP A 42 4.30 -15.89 2.22
N ILE A 43 4.34 -14.75 1.53
CA ILE A 43 5.57 -13.94 1.43
C ILE A 43 5.94 -13.36 2.81
N LEU A 44 4.95 -13.10 3.66
CA LEU A 44 5.17 -12.63 5.04
C LEU A 44 5.63 -13.75 5.99
N LYS A 45 5.36 -15.03 5.67
CA LYS A 45 5.95 -16.17 6.39
C LYS A 45 7.45 -16.27 6.15
N GLU A 46 7.93 -15.95 4.95
CA GLU A 46 9.38 -15.95 4.65
C GLU A 46 10.17 -14.83 5.35
N LEU A 47 9.48 -13.86 5.96
CA LEU A 47 10.08 -12.85 6.85
C LEU A 47 10.15 -13.30 8.31
N HIS A 48 9.57 -14.45 8.69
CA HIS A 48 9.51 -14.89 10.09
C HIS A 48 10.90 -15.13 10.69
N PRO A 49 11.14 -14.89 12.00
CA PRO A 49 12.45 -15.11 12.63
C PRO A 49 13.05 -16.52 12.48
N ASP A 50 12.23 -17.55 12.26
CA ASP A 50 12.70 -18.92 11.99
C ASP A 50 13.40 -19.06 10.61
N CYS A 51 13.22 -18.10 9.71
CA CYS A 51 13.88 -18.09 8.41
C CYS A 51 15.31 -17.53 8.52
N GLY A 52 16.26 -18.13 7.81
CA GLY A 52 17.64 -17.66 7.79
C GLY A 52 17.75 -16.19 7.32
N LEU A 53 18.58 -15.40 8.00
CA LEU A 53 18.69 -13.94 7.81
C LEU A 53 18.85 -13.54 6.34
N SER A 54 19.70 -14.24 5.57
CA SER A 54 19.92 -13.97 4.14
C SER A 54 18.69 -14.18 3.26
N ASN A 55 17.72 -15.03 3.67
CA ASN A 55 16.42 -15.12 2.99
C ASN A 55 15.55 -13.91 3.35
N ARG A 56 15.47 -13.58 4.64
CA ARG A 56 14.65 -12.47 5.14
C ARG A 56 15.08 -11.12 4.54
N ILE A 57 16.38 -10.88 4.37
CA ILE A 57 16.93 -9.71 3.64
C ILE A 57 16.43 -9.69 2.18
N ARG A 58 16.54 -10.82 1.46
CA ARG A 58 16.12 -10.93 0.05
C ARG A 58 14.62 -10.66 -0.10
N VAL A 59 13.81 -11.24 0.79
CA VAL A 59 12.36 -11.09 0.80
C VAL A 59 11.97 -9.67 1.20
N ALA A 60 12.58 -9.06 2.22
CA ALA A 60 12.29 -7.69 2.64
C ALA A 60 12.52 -6.69 1.48
N ASN A 61 13.63 -6.84 0.74
CA ASN A 61 13.89 -6.03 -0.45
C ASN A 61 12.85 -6.27 -1.57
N HIS A 62 12.52 -7.53 -1.88
CA HIS A 62 11.49 -7.84 -2.89
C HIS A 62 10.10 -7.29 -2.52
N VAL A 63 9.71 -7.45 -1.25
CA VAL A 63 8.46 -6.93 -0.68
C VAL A 63 8.45 -5.40 -0.70
N SER A 64 9.60 -4.75 -0.48
CA SER A 64 9.73 -3.28 -0.58
C SER A 64 9.39 -2.75 -1.97
N ASP A 65 9.80 -3.43 -3.04
CA ASP A 65 9.46 -3.01 -4.40
C ASP A 65 7.99 -3.27 -4.75
N LEU A 66 7.39 -4.34 -4.21
CA LEU A 66 5.96 -4.59 -4.34
C LEU A 66 5.11 -3.56 -3.57
N ALA A 67 5.53 -3.19 -2.35
CA ALA A 67 4.76 -2.36 -1.42
C ALA A 67 4.48 -0.94 -1.97
N LYS A 68 5.43 -0.37 -2.73
CA LYS A 68 5.34 0.98 -3.33
C LYS A 68 4.11 1.18 -4.23
N ALA A 69 3.53 0.11 -4.78
CA ALA A 69 2.47 0.18 -5.78
C ALA A 69 1.18 -0.59 -5.43
N LYS A 70 1.14 -1.31 -4.30
CA LYS A 70 0.16 -2.39 -4.06
C LYS A 70 -0.37 -2.40 -2.62
N LYS A 71 -1.55 -2.99 -2.41
CA LYS A 71 -2.13 -3.18 -1.08
C LYS A 71 -1.34 -4.21 -0.29
N PHE A 72 -1.14 -3.94 1.00
CA PHE A 72 -0.32 -4.72 1.91
C PHE A 72 -1.20 -5.33 3.03
N GLU A 73 -1.04 -6.62 3.34
CA GLU A 73 -1.69 -7.31 4.47
C GLU A 73 -0.80 -7.25 5.73
N GLU A 74 -1.37 -6.98 6.90
CA GLU A 74 -0.69 -6.41 8.08
C GLU A 74 0.69 -7.01 8.45
N VAL A 75 1.76 -6.21 8.33
CA VAL A 75 3.07 -6.52 8.93
C VAL A 75 2.95 -6.43 10.45
N ARG A 76 2.99 -7.57 11.13
CA ARG A 76 3.04 -7.63 12.61
C ARG A 76 4.44 -7.28 13.12
N GLU A 77 4.50 -6.60 14.27
CA GLU A 77 5.73 -5.94 14.74
C GLU A 77 6.92 -6.87 14.94
N HIS A 78 6.69 -8.05 15.52
CA HIS A 78 7.72 -9.06 15.79
C HIS A 78 8.26 -9.76 14.55
N THR A 79 7.74 -9.49 13.35
CA THR A 79 8.19 -10.15 12.11
C THR A 79 9.56 -9.64 11.65
N VAL A 80 9.90 -8.37 11.93
CA VAL A 80 11.12 -7.72 11.41
C VAL A 80 11.91 -6.88 12.42
N CYS A 81 11.41 -6.68 13.65
CA CYS A 81 12.14 -5.86 14.66
C CYS A 81 13.47 -6.47 15.11
N ASP A 82 13.62 -7.80 15.06
CA ASP A 82 14.85 -8.49 15.40
C ASP A 82 15.97 -8.30 14.36
N MET A 83 15.63 -7.91 13.13
CA MET A 83 16.58 -7.51 12.08
C MET A 83 17.05 -6.05 12.22
N LEU A 84 16.51 -5.30 13.18
CA LEU A 84 16.85 -3.89 13.46
C LEU A 84 17.72 -3.71 14.71
N THR A 85 18.18 -4.78 15.37
CA THR A 85 19.04 -4.65 16.57
C THR A 85 20.48 -4.24 16.19
N PRO A 86 21.25 -3.59 17.09
CA PRO A 86 22.60 -3.11 16.78
C PRO A 86 23.60 -4.21 16.39
N GLU A 87 23.34 -5.45 16.77
CA GLU A 87 24.18 -6.63 16.48
C GLU A 87 23.96 -7.16 15.05
N GLN A 88 22.90 -6.72 14.37
CA GLN A 88 22.58 -7.14 13.01
C GLN A 88 23.46 -6.39 11.98
N PRO A 89 23.88 -7.08 10.89
CA PRO A 89 24.69 -6.45 9.86
C PRO A 89 23.89 -5.32 9.15
N PRO A 90 24.55 -4.25 8.65
CA PRO A 90 23.86 -3.09 8.08
C PRO A 90 22.87 -3.46 6.97
N GLU A 91 23.17 -4.46 6.16
CA GLU A 91 22.29 -4.96 5.09
C GLU A 91 20.94 -5.48 5.60
N ALA A 92 20.88 -6.02 6.82
CA ALA A 92 19.62 -6.41 7.47
C ALA A 92 18.82 -5.20 7.93
N ARG A 93 19.50 -4.25 8.59
CA ARG A 93 18.89 -3.03 9.12
C ARG A 93 18.32 -2.15 7.99
N HIS A 94 19.12 -1.92 6.95
CA HIS A 94 18.72 -1.19 5.74
C HIS A 94 17.54 -1.86 5.01
N ALA A 95 17.55 -3.19 4.83
CA ALA A 95 16.46 -3.90 4.14
C ALA A 95 15.12 -3.75 4.88
N VAL A 96 15.13 -3.71 6.23
CA VAL A 96 13.91 -3.42 6.99
C VAL A 96 13.54 -1.94 6.92
N LEU A 97 14.47 -0.99 7.06
CA LEU A 97 14.16 0.44 6.94
C LEU A 97 13.57 0.79 5.56
N LEU A 98 14.09 0.18 4.48
CA LEU A 98 13.53 0.27 3.13
C LEU A 98 12.10 -0.31 3.04
N LEU A 99 11.83 -1.43 3.72
CA LEU A 99 10.50 -2.01 3.82
C LEU A 99 9.53 -1.09 4.56
N LEU A 100 9.91 -0.55 5.73
CA LEU A 100 9.07 0.40 6.46
C LEU A 100 8.75 1.63 5.60
N ARG A 101 9.77 2.19 4.92
CA ARG A 101 9.62 3.30 3.96
C ARG A 101 8.60 2.98 2.88
N ALA A 102 8.74 1.81 2.24
CA ALA A 102 7.91 1.41 1.12
C ALA A 102 6.45 1.14 1.53
N VAL A 103 6.20 0.59 2.72
CA VAL A 103 4.84 0.41 3.25
C VAL A 103 4.20 1.76 3.59
N ILE A 104 4.97 2.68 4.19
CA ILE A 104 4.49 4.04 4.48
C ILE A 104 4.09 4.77 3.18
N GLN A 105 4.95 4.73 2.17
CA GLN A 105 4.67 5.33 0.84
C GLN A 105 3.46 4.67 0.15
N GLY A 106 3.38 3.33 0.16
CA GLY A 106 2.35 2.59 -0.57
C GLY A 106 0.96 2.59 0.06
N GLN A 107 0.84 2.70 1.39
CA GLN A 107 -0.46 2.82 2.06
C GLN A 107 -0.87 4.28 2.37
N GLY A 108 0.08 5.21 2.52
CA GLY A 108 -0.19 6.64 2.67
C GLY A 108 -1.14 6.98 3.81
N GLU A 109 -2.24 7.68 3.53
CA GLU A 109 -3.29 8.00 4.51
C GLU A 109 -3.92 6.75 5.17
N ARG A 110 -3.99 5.64 4.43
CA ARG A 110 -4.66 4.40 4.84
C ARG A 110 -3.85 3.55 5.83
N LEU A 111 -2.70 4.05 6.31
CA LEU A 111 -1.83 3.36 7.26
C LEU A 111 -2.50 2.93 8.57
N GLY A 112 -3.58 3.62 8.98
CA GLY A 112 -4.41 3.23 10.13
C GLY A 112 -3.61 2.99 11.43
N PRO A 113 -3.92 1.91 12.18
CA PRO A 113 -3.19 1.55 13.41
C PRO A 113 -1.69 1.28 13.23
N MET A 114 -1.23 0.86 12.03
CA MET A 114 0.19 0.55 11.79
C MET A 114 1.11 1.76 12.01
N ARG A 115 0.57 2.99 12.00
CA ARG A 115 1.30 4.22 12.37
C ARG A 115 1.97 4.13 13.74
N ALA A 116 1.27 3.53 14.71
CA ALA A 116 1.80 3.36 16.07
C ALA A 116 2.99 2.40 16.09
N PHE A 117 2.95 1.33 15.28
CA PHE A 117 4.08 0.41 15.08
C PHE A 117 5.28 1.12 14.43
N PHE A 118 5.11 1.79 13.29
CA PHE A 118 6.22 2.51 12.63
C PHE A 118 6.85 3.58 13.54
N PHE A 119 6.03 4.31 14.30
CA PHE A 119 6.52 5.30 15.27
C PHE A 119 7.29 4.66 16.42
N LYS A 120 6.75 3.58 17.02
CA LYS A 120 7.43 2.78 18.06
C LYS A 120 8.80 2.31 17.55
N VAL A 121 8.87 1.69 16.38
CA VAL A 121 10.14 1.22 15.78
C VAL A 121 11.14 2.36 15.59
N ILE A 122 10.76 3.47 14.96
CA ILE A 122 11.72 4.54 14.67
C ILE A 122 12.18 5.28 15.94
N ARG A 123 11.31 5.40 16.95
CA ARG A 123 11.63 5.95 18.28
C ARG A 123 12.58 5.03 19.06
N ASP A 124 12.31 3.73 19.05
CA ASP A 124 13.04 2.74 19.85
C ASP A 124 14.34 2.26 19.16
N TYR A 125 14.51 2.57 17.86
CA TYR A 125 15.73 2.29 17.11
C TYR A 125 16.92 3.11 17.61
N GLN A 126 17.93 2.42 18.16
CA GLN A 126 19.16 3.05 18.65
C GLN A 126 19.95 3.71 17.49
N PRO A 127 20.39 4.98 17.60
CA PRO A 127 21.05 5.66 16.49
C PRO A 127 22.39 5.02 16.07
N SER A 128 22.46 4.56 14.82
CA SER A 128 23.70 4.38 14.06
C SER A 128 23.86 5.53 13.06
N ASN A 129 25.11 5.87 12.75
CA ASN A 129 25.43 6.89 11.73
C ASN A 129 25.18 6.39 10.30
N GLU A 130 25.37 5.09 10.06
CA GLU A 130 25.16 4.46 8.74
C GLU A 130 23.68 4.58 8.32
N ASP A 131 22.79 4.25 9.25
CA ASP A 131 21.34 4.16 9.03
C ASP A 131 20.63 5.53 9.08
N LEU A 132 21.36 6.62 9.34
CA LEU A 132 20.80 7.93 9.66
C LEU A 132 19.95 8.51 8.52
N SER A 133 20.36 8.30 7.27
CA SER A 133 19.61 8.76 6.09
C SER A 133 18.24 8.09 6.01
N ASP A 134 18.21 6.75 6.02
CA ASP A 134 17.00 5.96 5.87
C ASP A 134 16.02 6.20 7.04
N ARG A 135 16.54 6.27 8.28
CA ARG A 135 15.73 6.63 9.46
C ARG A 135 15.06 7.98 9.31
N LEU A 136 15.79 9.00 8.83
CA LEU A 136 15.23 10.34 8.60
C LEU A 136 14.20 10.35 7.48
N GLU A 137 14.35 9.53 6.43
CA GLU A 137 13.33 9.40 5.39
C GLU A 137 12.07 8.69 5.90
N VAL A 138 12.19 7.56 6.60
CA VAL A 138 11.06 6.84 7.22
C VAL A 138 10.32 7.76 8.21
N PHE A 139 11.04 8.52 9.03
CA PHE A 139 10.47 9.49 9.96
C PHE A 139 9.70 10.62 9.25
N LYS A 140 10.31 11.26 8.25
CA LYS A 140 9.67 12.33 7.45
C LYS A 140 8.40 11.84 6.75
N LEU A 141 8.45 10.67 6.13
CA LEU A 141 7.32 10.08 5.43
C LEU A 141 6.20 9.68 6.41
N GLY A 142 6.56 9.12 7.56
CA GLY A 142 5.62 8.83 8.65
C GLY A 142 4.86 10.08 9.10
N LEU A 143 5.58 11.16 9.42
CA LEU A 143 4.98 12.44 9.83
C LEU A 143 4.09 13.04 8.73
N SER A 144 4.60 13.11 7.50
CA SER A 144 3.90 13.68 6.34
C SER A 144 2.57 12.96 6.07
N CYS A 145 2.57 11.62 6.11
CA CYS A 145 1.36 10.83 5.94
C CYS A 145 0.41 10.87 7.14
N CYS A 146 0.80 11.43 8.29
CA CYS A 146 -0.03 11.55 9.49
C CYS A 146 -0.74 12.90 9.63
N GLY A 147 -0.35 13.94 8.87
CA GLY A 147 -0.80 15.31 9.10
C GLY A 147 -0.19 15.97 10.35
N TRP A 148 0.85 15.36 10.94
CA TRP A 148 1.58 15.94 12.07
C TRP A 148 2.64 16.90 11.54
N THR A 149 2.22 18.14 11.31
CA THR A 149 3.14 19.28 11.43
C THR A 149 3.74 19.22 12.84
N LEU A 150 5.07 19.16 12.95
CA LEU A 150 5.70 19.43 14.25
C LEU A 150 5.47 20.90 14.59
N VAL A 151 4.81 21.13 15.72
CA VAL A 151 4.64 22.41 16.41
C VAL A 151 5.16 22.21 17.82
#